data_AF-A0A183DRV7-F1
#
_entry.id   AF-A0A183DRV7-F1
#
_cell.length_a   1.000
_cell.length_b   1.000
_cell.length_c   1.000
_cell.angle_alpha   90.00
_cell.angle_beta   90.00
_cell.angle_gamma   90.00
#
_symmetry.space_group_name_H-M   'P 1'
#
loop_
_entity.id
_entity.type
_entity.pdbx_description
1 polymer ?
#
loop_
_entity_poly.entity_id
_entity_poly.type
_entity_poly.pdbx_seq_one_letter_code
_entity_poly.pdbx_strand_id
1 'polypeptide(L)'
;MTESTAGSRRQDGAPATTNDSGNKAKIDPTDDGTETGRSTPESSKSTGQNSVVSEESGNNDRVQTVEEFKNLMYKMQETRRNIVAALLNEKELKSEDVETLQHTYDKLTDRHTRAFQREMCTLTAKLSLNIKDETRGLEKDLKYLRQLLQIRADEPSISWPVLLAKVDLPSILSPYHPESAEKFVEEYEQAVAFLKTFIQPVENNDGKKPIFVTDWDGTMKDYCSQYATNLQRFTRVSAVLTAGPLRGPGILDLTAMPIDGPVMFSGSWGREWWLSGKRVVHEDGISDEGFSALQRLGEEMKDLLHSSDYAPFALVGSGVQRKVDRLTLGVQTVCRHVTQELSSRYQNAVKERMHRVDPDSRVSGPFYCF
;
A
#
# COMPACT_ATOMS: atom_id res chain seq x y z
N MET A 1 37.88 4.59 42.25
CA MET A 1 38.55 3.95 43.41
C MET A 1 37.59 2.85 43.85
N THR A 2 37.81 1.55 43.71
CA THR A 2 39.02 0.73 43.57
C THR A 2 38.68 -0.59 42.84
N GLU A 3 39.71 -1.12 42.18
CA GLU A 3 40.00 -2.45 41.58
C GLU A 3 39.29 -3.68 42.18
N SER A 4 38.91 -4.75 41.47
CA SER A 4 39.53 -5.63 40.43
C SER A 4 39.84 -7.04 40.99
N THR A 5 39.78 -8.04 40.10
CA THR A 5 40.27 -9.45 40.12
C THR A 5 39.26 -10.55 40.48
N ALA A 6 39.28 -11.76 39.89
CA ALA A 6 39.66 -12.31 38.57
C ALA A 6 39.47 -13.86 38.62
N GLY A 7 39.03 -14.48 37.51
CA GLY A 7 39.36 -15.87 37.09
C GLY A 7 38.50 -17.03 37.63
N SER A 8 38.29 -18.17 36.95
CA SER A 8 38.72 -18.71 35.64
C SER A 8 38.08 -20.10 35.38
N ARG A 9 38.14 -20.56 34.11
CA ARG A 9 37.92 -21.91 33.48
C ARG A 9 36.50 -22.23 32.97
N ARG A 10 36.21 -22.34 31.65
CA ARG A 10 36.71 -23.16 30.49
C ARG A 10 36.33 -24.65 30.49
N GLN A 11 35.54 -25.05 29.48
CA GLN A 11 35.68 -26.22 28.58
C GLN A 11 34.50 -26.14 27.57
N ASP A 12 34.70 -25.79 26.29
CA ASP A 12 35.20 -26.58 25.13
C ASP A 12 34.28 -27.74 24.70
N GLY A 13 33.73 -27.65 23.47
CA GLY A 13 33.03 -28.74 22.79
C GLY A 13 32.30 -28.32 21.51
N ALA A 14 32.97 -28.46 20.36
CA ALA A 14 32.39 -28.51 19.01
C ALA A 14 33.14 -29.59 18.21
N PRO A 15 32.77 -29.95 16.97
CA PRO A 15 31.47 -30.40 16.45
C PRO A 15 31.61 -31.81 15.81
N ALA A 16 30.51 -32.46 15.40
CA ALA A 16 30.60 -33.65 14.55
C ALA A 16 29.45 -33.73 13.52
N THR A 17 29.84 -33.74 12.26
CA THR A 17 29.08 -34.09 11.05
C THR A 17 29.17 -35.59 10.76
N THR A 18 28.13 -36.20 10.16
CA THR A 18 28.13 -36.98 8.89
C THR A 18 27.17 -38.21 8.85
N ASN A 19 26.65 -38.41 7.62
CA ASN A 19 26.11 -39.61 6.95
C ASN A 19 24.66 -40.04 7.24
N ASP A 20 23.73 -40.01 6.29
CA ASP A 20 23.59 -40.66 4.95
C ASP A 20 23.02 -42.08 5.03
N SER A 21 21.84 -42.27 4.42
CA SER A 21 21.44 -43.48 3.68
C SER A 21 19.98 -43.35 3.21
N GLY A 22 19.77 -43.43 1.90
CA GLY A 22 18.45 -43.30 1.26
C GLY A 22 17.56 -44.54 1.31
N ASN A 23 16.40 -44.44 0.65
CA ASN A 23 15.81 -45.60 0.00
C ASN A 23 14.95 -45.21 -1.20
N LYS A 24 15.19 -45.91 -2.32
CA LYS A 24 14.40 -45.91 -3.56
C LYS A 24 13.21 -46.86 -3.41
N ALA A 25 12.08 -46.53 -4.03
CA ALA A 25 11.14 -47.54 -4.50
C ALA A 25 10.59 -47.14 -5.88
N LYS A 26 10.94 -47.95 -6.88
CA LYS A 26 10.32 -48.04 -8.21
C LYS A 26 9.11 -48.97 -8.10
N ILE A 27 7.99 -48.61 -8.73
CA ILE A 27 7.03 -49.57 -9.32
C ILE A 27 6.55 -48.95 -10.65
N ASP A 28 6.52 -49.78 -11.69
CA ASP A 28 6.17 -49.58 -13.10
C ASP A 28 5.45 -50.90 -13.51
N PRO A 29 4.87 -51.11 -14.71
CA PRO A 29 3.80 -50.42 -15.44
C PRO A 29 2.70 -51.40 -15.95
N THR A 30 1.61 -50.89 -16.56
CA THR A 30 0.75 -51.52 -17.61
C THR A 30 -0.16 -50.40 -18.17
N ASP A 31 -0.05 -49.90 -19.40
CA ASP A 31 -0.31 -50.46 -20.77
C ASP A 31 -1.80 -50.46 -21.19
N ASP A 32 -2.01 -50.33 -22.51
CA ASP A 32 -3.20 -50.05 -23.35
C ASP A 32 -3.62 -48.56 -23.46
N GLY A 33 -3.63 -47.89 -24.62
CA GLY A 33 -3.54 -48.32 -26.01
C GLY A 33 -4.78 -47.85 -26.79
N THR A 34 -4.65 -46.86 -27.68
CA THR A 34 -5.24 -46.85 -29.05
C THR A 34 -4.93 -45.55 -29.81
N GLU A 35 -4.36 -45.75 -30.99
CA GLU A 35 -4.09 -44.77 -32.05
C GLU A 35 -5.34 -44.34 -32.81
N THR A 36 -5.22 -43.23 -33.54
CA THR A 36 -5.64 -42.95 -34.95
C THR A 36 -6.08 -41.47 -35.05
N GLY A 37 -5.71 -40.65 -36.03
CA GLY A 37 -4.82 -40.73 -37.18
C GLY A 37 -4.74 -39.33 -37.85
N ARG A 38 -3.74 -39.18 -38.74
CA ARG A 38 -3.58 -38.24 -39.88
C ARG A 38 -4.84 -37.42 -40.29
N SER A 39 -4.80 -36.19 -40.82
CA SER A 39 -3.82 -35.45 -41.63
C SER A 39 -4.42 -34.07 -41.98
N THR A 40 -3.62 -33.01 -42.04
CA THR A 40 -3.90 -31.79 -42.84
C THR A 40 -3.62 -32.07 -44.33
N PRO A 41 -4.30 -31.41 -45.29
CA PRO A 41 -3.74 -30.16 -45.85
C PRO A 41 -4.74 -29.10 -46.37
N GLU A 42 -4.23 -27.86 -46.38
CA GLU A 42 -4.31 -26.79 -47.41
C GLU A 42 -5.63 -26.26 -48.00
N SER A 43 -5.76 -24.94 -47.82
CA SER A 43 -6.08 -23.89 -48.82
C SER A 43 -7.46 -23.87 -49.50
N SER A 44 -8.15 -22.73 -49.38
CA SER A 44 -8.41 -21.84 -50.53
C SER A 44 -9.29 -20.65 -50.11
N LYS A 45 -8.95 -19.48 -50.67
CA LYS A 45 -9.69 -18.22 -50.58
C LYS A 45 -11.00 -18.31 -51.36
N SER A 46 -12.07 -17.71 -50.83
CA SER A 46 -13.10 -17.11 -51.68
C SER A 46 -13.62 -15.80 -51.06
N THR A 47 -13.91 -14.88 -51.97
CA THR A 47 -14.24 -13.47 -51.80
C THR A 47 -15.76 -13.31 -51.85
N GLY A 48 -16.37 -12.42 -51.07
CA GLY A 48 -17.78 -12.04 -51.33
C GLY A 48 -18.56 -11.35 -50.20
N GLN A 49 -18.36 -10.03 -50.10
CA GLN A 49 -19.31 -8.94 -49.78
C GLN A 49 -20.55 -9.11 -48.86
N ASN A 50 -20.62 -8.13 -47.94
CA ASN A 50 -21.76 -7.39 -47.39
C ASN A 50 -22.73 -8.10 -46.43
N SER A 51 -22.75 -7.67 -45.16
CA SER A 51 -23.71 -6.65 -44.68
C SER A 51 -23.75 -6.54 -43.13
N VAL A 52 -24.10 -5.33 -42.67
CA VAL A 52 -24.67 -4.96 -41.36
C VAL A 52 -23.77 -4.96 -40.11
N VAL A 53 -23.54 -3.73 -39.63
CA VAL A 53 -23.44 -3.27 -38.23
C VAL A 53 -23.29 -4.35 -37.15
N SER A 54 -22.13 -4.36 -36.50
CA SER A 54 -21.97 -4.83 -35.12
C SER A 54 -20.84 -4.02 -34.48
N GLU A 55 -21.23 -2.94 -33.80
CA GLU A 55 -20.44 -2.41 -32.69
C GLU A 55 -20.56 -3.39 -31.53
N GLU A 56 -19.72 -4.43 -31.50
CA GLU A 56 -19.51 -5.20 -30.28
C GLU A 56 -18.04 -5.60 -30.13
N SER A 57 -17.52 -5.30 -28.94
CA SER A 57 -16.55 -6.14 -28.21
C SER A 57 -15.11 -6.20 -28.73
N GLY A 58 -14.53 -5.05 -29.05
CA GLY A 58 -13.08 -4.95 -29.24
C GLY A 58 -12.35 -4.63 -27.94
N ASN A 59 -11.54 -5.59 -27.43
CA ASN A 59 -10.32 -5.35 -26.63
C ASN A 59 -10.35 -5.53 -25.08
N ASN A 60 -11.06 -6.52 -24.54
CA ASN A 60 -11.05 -6.81 -23.08
C ASN A 60 -10.02 -7.87 -22.62
N ASP A 61 -9.09 -8.28 -23.47
CA ASP A 61 -8.09 -9.31 -23.17
C ASP A 61 -6.66 -8.78 -22.98
N ARG A 62 -6.49 -7.46 -23.00
CA ARG A 62 -5.19 -6.82 -22.81
C ARG A 62 -4.84 -6.79 -21.32
N VAL A 63 -3.66 -7.30 -20.96
CA VAL A 63 -3.07 -7.14 -19.63
C VAL A 63 -2.91 -5.65 -19.33
N GLN A 64 -3.40 -5.23 -18.16
CA GLN A 64 -3.36 -3.84 -17.71
C GLN A 64 -1.92 -3.33 -17.60
N THR A 65 -1.71 -2.06 -17.95
CA THR A 65 -0.42 -1.38 -17.74
C THR A 65 -0.27 -0.87 -16.31
N VAL A 66 0.97 -0.71 -15.87
CA VAL A 66 1.29 -0.08 -14.56
C VAL A 66 0.63 1.30 -14.39
N GLU A 67 0.58 2.10 -15.46
CA GLU A 67 0.01 3.45 -15.39
C GLU A 67 -1.53 3.42 -15.30
N GLU A 68 -2.20 2.53 -16.04
CA GLU A 68 -3.64 2.29 -15.89
C GLU A 68 -3.99 1.84 -14.46
N PHE A 69 -3.16 1.00 -13.85
CA PHE A 69 -3.36 0.57 -12.46
C PHE A 69 -3.22 1.74 -11.49
N LYS A 70 -2.16 2.54 -11.60
CA LYS A 70 -1.97 3.73 -10.75
C LYS A 70 -3.15 4.70 -10.87
N ASN A 71 -3.58 4.98 -12.08
CA ASN A 71 -4.70 5.89 -12.33
C ASN A 71 -6.02 5.35 -11.76
N LEU A 72 -6.27 4.05 -11.89
CA LEU A 72 -7.42 3.39 -11.26
C LEU A 72 -7.39 3.55 -9.73
N MET A 73 -6.24 3.29 -9.11
CA MET A 73 -6.07 3.39 -7.66
C MET A 73 -6.20 4.83 -7.14
N TYR A 74 -5.61 5.81 -7.83
CA TYR A 74 -5.72 7.22 -7.45
C TYR A 74 -7.12 7.77 -7.61
N LYS A 75 -7.82 7.41 -8.69
CA LYS A 75 -9.23 7.77 -8.88
C LYS A 75 -10.09 7.18 -7.77
N MET A 76 -9.93 5.89 -7.46
CA MET A 76 -10.63 5.24 -6.35
C MET A 76 -10.35 5.94 -5.01
N GLN A 77 -9.11 6.34 -4.75
CA GLN A 77 -8.73 7.02 -3.52
C GLN A 77 -9.29 8.45 -3.44
N GLU A 78 -9.37 9.16 -4.55
CA GLU A 78 -10.08 10.44 -4.64
C GLU A 78 -11.57 10.27 -4.34
N THR A 79 -12.21 9.25 -4.91
CA THR A 79 -13.60 8.90 -4.60
C THR A 79 -13.78 8.59 -3.11
N ARG A 80 -12.86 7.85 -2.46
CA ARG A 80 -12.90 7.63 -1.01
C ARG A 80 -12.89 8.95 -0.23
N ARG A 81 -12.06 9.93 -0.61
CA ARG A 81 -12.05 11.26 0.02
C ARG A 81 -13.40 11.97 -0.15
N ASN A 82 -14.01 11.88 -1.32
CA ASN A 82 -15.33 12.47 -1.58
C ASN A 82 -16.42 11.83 -0.70
N ILE A 83 -16.41 10.50 -0.59
CA ILE A 83 -17.32 9.75 0.29
C ILE A 83 -17.12 10.19 1.75
N VAL A 84 -15.89 10.19 2.26
CA VAL A 84 -15.59 10.61 3.63
C VAL A 84 -16.02 12.05 3.87
N ALA A 85 -15.74 12.95 2.93
CA ALA A 85 -16.19 14.34 3.01
C ALA A 85 -17.73 14.45 3.04
N ALA A 86 -18.46 13.63 2.29
CA ALA A 86 -19.91 13.63 2.32
C ALA A 86 -20.45 13.17 3.69
N LEU A 87 -19.92 12.06 4.21
CA LEU A 87 -20.30 11.49 5.50
C LEU A 87 -20.01 12.45 6.67
N LEU A 88 -18.88 13.16 6.65
CA LEU A 88 -18.51 14.08 7.72
C LEU A 88 -19.25 15.43 7.67
N ASN A 89 -19.77 15.83 6.50
CA ASN A 89 -20.41 17.14 6.31
C ASN A 89 -21.92 17.04 6.08
N GLU A 90 -22.57 15.95 6.49
CA GLU A 90 -24.04 15.76 6.34
C GLU A 90 -24.53 15.93 4.89
N LYS A 91 -23.70 15.55 3.91
CA LYS A 91 -24.09 15.55 2.50
C LYS A 91 -24.59 14.18 2.07
N GLU A 92 -25.41 14.17 1.03
CA GLU A 92 -25.87 12.93 0.42
C GLU A 92 -24.70 12.14 -0.18
N LEU A 93 -24.74 10.83 0.01
CA LEU A 93 -23.78 9.91 -0.59
C LEU A 93 -24.23 9.58 -2.00
N LYS A 94 -23.38 9.83 -2.99
CA LYS A 94 -23.73 9.59 -4.38
C LYS A 94 -23.53 8.13 -4.76
N SER A 95 -24.49 7.56 -5.48
CA SER A 95 -24.38 6.18 -5.99
C SER A 95 -23.18 5.99 -6.92
N GLU A 96 -22.86 6.99 -7.75
CA GLU A 96 -21.70 6.98 -8.67
C GLU A 96 -20.36 6.76 -7.96
N ASP A 97 -20.22 7.28 -6.73
CA ASP A 97 -19.00 7.13 -5.93
C ASP A 97 -18.87 5.68 -5.44
N VAL A 98 -19.97 5.07 -4.97
CA VAL A 98 -19.99 3.68 -4.52
C VAL A 98 -19.80 2.71 -5.69
N GLU A 99 -20.42 2.99 -6.84
CA GLU A 99 -20.23 2.25 -8.08
C GLU A 99 -18.78 2.30 -8.56
N THR A 100 -18.09 3.44 -8.41
CA THR A 100 -16.67 3.56 -8.72
C THR A 100 -15.81 2.64 -7.85
N LEU A 101 -16.12 2.54 -6.55
CA LEU A 101 -15.43 1.59 -5.65
C LEU A 101 -15.72 0.13 -6.04
N GLN A 102 -16.98 -0.19 -6.37
CA GLN A 102 -17.38 -1.53 -6.79
C GLN A 102 -16.70 -1.93 -8.11
N HIS A 103 -16.71 -1.07 -9.11
CA HIS A 103 -16.03 -1.29 -10.38
C HIS A 103 -14.53 -1.52 -10.18
N THR A 104 -13.90 -0.75 -9.30
CA THR A 104 -12.49 -0.92 -8.96
C THR A 104 -12.26 -2.29 -8.31
N TYR A 105 -13.09 -2.68 -7.34
CA TYR A 105 -13.01 -3.99 -6.70
C TYR A 105 -13.14 -5.12 -7.71
N ASP A 106 -14.16 -5.08 -8.56
CA ASP A 106 -14.41 -6.09 -9.60
C ASP A 106 -13.21 -6.21 -10.55
N LYS A 107 -12.59 -5.06 -10.89
CA LYS A 107 -11.38 -5.03 -11.72
C LYS A 107 -10.18 -5.65 -11.00
N LEU A 108 -10.04 -5.44 -9.70
CA LEU A 108 -8.96 -6.04 -8.90
C LEU A 108 -9.17 -7.54 -8.66
N THR A 109 -10.40 -8.05 -8.74
CA THR A 109 -10.73 -9.47 -8.55
C THR A 109 -11.08 -10.20 -9.84
N ASP A 110 -10.79 -9.59 -11.00
CA ASP A 110 -11.01 -10.22 -12.30
C ASP A 110 -10.04 -11.41 -12.55
N ARG A 111 -10.21 -12.08 -13.70
CA ARG A 111 -9.39 -13.23 -14.11
C ARG A 111 -7.87 -12.97 -14.17
N HIS A 112 -7.43 -11.71 -14.17
CA HIS A 112 -6.02 -11.33 -14.20
C HIS A 112 -5.39 -11.26 -12.79
N THR A 113 -6.18 -11.51 -11.75
CA THR A 113 -5.70 -11.63 -10.37
C THR A 113 -5.86 -13.06 -9.88
N ARG A 114 -4.77 -13.65 -9.37
CA ARG A 114 -4.77 -14.99 -8.76
C ARG A 114 -4.09 -14.94 -7.41
N ALA A 115 -4.77 -15.39 -6.35
CA ALA A 115 -4.25 -15.36 -4.98
C ALA A 115 -3.68 -13.98 -4.59
N PHE A 116 -4.42 -12.90 -4.94
CA PHE A 116 -4.02 -11.50 -4.78
C PHE A 116 -2.78 -11.06 -5.58
N GLN A 117 -2.20 -11.91 -6.41
CA GLN A 117 -1.17 -11.51 -7.36
C GLN A 117 -1.84 -11.06 -8.66
N ARG A 118 -1.65 -9.79 -9.01
CA ARG A 118 -2.12 -9.21 -10.27
C ARG A 118 -0.94 -8.98 -11.20
N GLU A 119 -1.05 -9.55 -12.41
CA GLU A 119 -0.07 -9.31 -13.46
C GLU A 119 -0.33 -7.97 -14.14
N MET A 120 0.73 -7.18 -14.29
CA MET A 120 0.74 -5.91 -15.01
C MET A 120 1.87 -5.90 -16.02
N CYS A 121 1.72 -5.09 -17.05
CA CYS A 121 2.75 -4.89 -18.05
C CYS A 121 3.33 -3.47 -18.00
N THR A 122 4.61 -3.40 -18.35
CA THR A 122 5.30 -2.18 -18.76
C THR A 122 5.66 -2.30 -20.23
N LEU A 123 6.35 -1.32 -20.79
CA LEU A 123 6.79 -1.35 -22.18
C LEU A 123 7.70 -2.57 -22.48
N THR A 124 8.44 -3.06 -21.47
CA THR A 124 9.50 -4.05 -21.68
C THR A 124 9.45 -5.26 -20.74
N ALA A 125 8.64 -5.23 -19.68
CA ALA A 125 8.53 -6.33 -18.74
C ALA A 125 7.11 -6.54 -18.21
N LYS A 126 6.82 -7.78 -17.79
CA LYS A 126 5.66 -8.11 -16.95
C LYS A 126 6.10 -8.07 -15.48
N LEU A 127 5.23 -7.56 -14.62
CA LEU A 127 5.42 -7.49 -13.18
C LEU A 127 4.21 -8.11 -12.48
N SER A 128 4.46 -8.92 -11.45
CA SER A 128 3.41 -9.41 -10.56
C SER A 128 3.41 -8.58 -9.28
N LEU A 129 2.27 -7.98 -8.96
CA LEU A 129 2.07 -7.19 -7.74
C LEU A 129 1.09 -7.87 -6.81
N ASN A 130 1.42 -7.90 -5.53
CA ASN A 130 0.51 -8.32 -4.49
C ASN A 130 -0.44 -7.17 -4.17
N ILE A 131 -1.73 -7.35 -4.48
CA ILE A 131 -2.79 -6.36 -4.26
C ILE A 131 -3.75 -6.76 -3.13
N LYS A 132 -3.31 -7.64 -2.22
CA LYS A 132 -4.13 -8.21 -1.16
C LYS A 132 -4.76 -7.13 -0.28
N ASP A 133 -3.97 -6.14 0.08
CA ASP A 133 -4.41 -5.11 1.02
C ASP A 133 -5.38 -4.15 0.34
N GLU A 134 -5.16 -3.80 -0.93
CA GLU A 134 -6.06 -2.99 -1.75
C GLU A 134 -7.40 -3.68 -1.93
N THR A 135 -7.39 -4.97 -2.31
CA THR A 135 -8.60 -5.78 -2.47
C THR A 135 -9.37 -5.90 -1.16
N ARG A 136 -8.70 -6.24 -0.05
CA ARG A 136 -9.35 -6.37 1.27
C ARG A 136 -9.87 -5.04 1.79
N GLY A 137 -9.15 -3.94 1.55
CA GLY A 137 -9.61 -2.60 1.92
C GLY A 137 -10.91 -2.24 1.21
N LEU A 138 -10.96 -2.43 -0.11
CA LEU A 138 -12.19 -2.20 -0.88
C LEU A 138 -13.33 -3.12 -0.48
N GLU A 139 -13.04 -4.40 -0.22
CA GLU A 139 -14.07 -5.34 0.22
C GLU A 139 -14.72 -4.87 1.54
N LYS A 140 -13.90 -4.44 2.50
CA LYS A 140 -14.35 -3.91 3.79
C LYS A 140 -15.15 -2.61 3.61
N ASP A 141 -14.68 -1.69 2.76
CA ASP A 141 -15.41 -0.46 2.43
C ASP A 141 -16.76 -0.74 1.78
N LEU A 142 -16.83 -1.66 0.82
CA LEU A 142 -18.08 -1.99 0.12
C LEU A 142 -19.09 -2.67 1.05
N LYS A 143 -18.64 -3.55 1.95
CA LYS A 143 -19.50 -4.14 2.99
C LYS A 143 -20.06 -3.07 3.92
N TYR A 144 -19.20 -2.16 4.36
CA TYR A 144 -19.57 -1.03 5.21
C TYR A 144 -20.57 -0.09 4.53
N LEU A 145 -20.28 0.38 3.31
CA LEU A 145 -21.15 1.29 2.56
C LEU A 145 -22.49 0.64 2.21
N ARG A 146 -22.52 -0.67 1.93
CA ARG A 146 -23.77 -1.40 1.69
C ARG A 146 -24.66 -1.42 2.92
N GLN A 147 -24.13 -1.74 4.09
CA GLN A 147 -24.90 -1.68 5.34
C GLN A 147 -25.37 -0.24 5.63
N LEU A 148 -24.49 0.74 5.43
CA LEU A 148 -24.78 2.16 5.62
C LEU A 148 -25.94 2.63 4.73
N LEU A 149 -25.90 2.30 3.44
CA LEU A 149 -26.94 2.66 2.47
C LEU A 149 -28.27 1.94 2.73
N GLN A 150 -28.22 0.68 3.21
CA GLN A 150 -29.43 -0.05 3.59
C GLN A 150 -30.15 0.64 4.76
N ILE A 151 -29.43 0.98 5.83
CA ILE A 151 -30.00 1.71 6.97
C ILE A 151 -30.49 3.10 6.53
N ARG A 152 -29.79 3.77 5.61
CA ARG A 152 -30.20 5.07 5.06
C ARG A 152 -31.51 4.98 4.27
N ALA A 153 -31.72 3.90 3.52
CA ALA A 153 -32.95 3.68 2.77
C ALA A 153 -34.15 3.51 3.70
N ASP A 154 -33.95 2.79 4.81
CA ASP A 154 -34.98 2.59 5.84
C ASP A 154 -35.24 3.87 6.65
N GLU A 155 -34.20 4.69 6.89
CA GLU A 155 -34.28 5.93 7.68
C GLU A 155 -33.65 7.14 6.93
N PRO A 156 -34.32 7.74 5.93
CA PRO A 156 -33.72 8.74 5.05
C PRO A 156 -33.34 10.08 5.68
N SER A 157 -33.89 10.42 6.84
CA SER A 157 -33.70 11.73 7.50
C SER A 157 -32.73 11.69 8.69
N ILE A 158 -32.21 10.52 9.04
CA ILE A 158 -31.30 10.36 10.19
C ILE A 158 -29.95 11.04 9.91
N SER A 159 -29.34 11.69 10.90
CA SER A 159 -27.99 12.26 10.73
C SER A 159 -26.94 11.16 10.56
N TRP A 160 -25.86 11.41 9.80
CA TRP A 160 -24.80 10.41 9.61
C TRP A 160 -24.22 9.85 10.91
N PRO A 161 -23.87 10.63 11.95
CA PRO A 161 -23.32 10.10 13.21
C PRO A 161 -24.18 9.04 13.88
N VAL A 162 -25.51 9.19 13.83
CA VAL A 162 -26.44 8.22 14.43
C VAL A 162 -26.53 6.98 13.54
N LEU A 163 -26.54 7.15 12.22
CA LEU A 163 -26.52 6.06 11.26
C LEU A 163 -25.24 5.22 11.40
N LEU A 164 -24.08 5.88 11.47
CA LEU A 164 -22.77 5.27 11.67
C LEU A 164 -22.73 4.39 12.93
N ALA A 165 -23.38 4.82 14.01
CA ALA A 165 -23.47 4.06 15.26
C ALA A 165 -24.35 2.80 15.16
N LYS A 166 -25.21 2.71 14.14
CA LYS A 166 -26.05 1.53 13.87
C LYS A 166 -25.34 0.47 13.02
N VAL A 167 -24.23 0.83 12.36
CA VAL A 167 -23.45 -0.12 11.57
C VAL A 167 -22.67 -1.03 12.50
N ASP A 168 -22.83 -2.35 12.32
CA ASP A 168 -22.06 -3.35 13.06
C ASP A 168 -20.68 -3.53 12.43
N LEU A 169 -19.81 -2.53 12.66
CA LEU A 169 -18.44 -2.56 12.15
C LEU A 169 -17.61 -3.74 12.70
N PRO A 170 -17.74 -4.17 13.98
CA PRO A 170 -17.06 -5.37 14.47
C PRO A 170 -17.30 -6.62 13.63
N SER A 171 -18.54 -6.91 13.20
CA SER A 171 -18.82 -8.09 12.35
C SER A 171 -18.27 -7.97 10.93
N ILE A 172 -18.07 -6.75 10.42
CA ILE A 172 -17.38 -6.52 9.15
C ILE A 172 -15.88 -6.80 9.29
N LEU A 173 -15.26 -6.41 10.41
CA LEU A 173 -13.80 -6.44 10.56
C LEU A 173 -13.25 -7.75 11.15
N SER A 174 -13.98 -8.39 12.07
CA SER A 174 -13.51 -9.60 12.76
C SER A 174 -13.10 -10.77 11.85
N PRO A 175 -13.73 -11.01 10.67
CA PRO A 175 -13.33 -12.10 9.78
C PRO A 175 -11.94 -11.92 9.15
N TYR A 176 -11.36 -10.71 9.25
CA TYR A 176 -10.05 -10.38 8.66
C TYR A 176 -8.91 -10.46 9.67
N HIS A 177 -9.21 -10.74 10.94
CA HIS A 177 -8.20 -10.88 11.98
C HIS A 177 -7.28 -12.09 11.68
N PRO A 178 -5.95 -11.97 11.84
CA PRO A 178 -5.01 -13.01 11.43
C PRO A 178 -5.10 -14.30 12.27
N GLU A 179 -5.55 -14.20 13.53
CA GLU A 179 -5.69 -15.35 14.42
C GLU A 179 -7.10 -15.96 14.36
N SER A 180 -8.11 -15.28 14.92
CA SER A 180 -9.51 -15.64 14.79
C SER A 180 -10.46 -14.47 15.07
N ALA A 181 -11.75 -14.64 14.78
CA ALA A 181 -12.78 -13.66 15.08
C ALA A 181 -13.02 -13.52 16.60
N GLU A 182 -12.84 -14.61 17.36
CA GLU A 182 -12.93 -14.60 18.82
C GLU A 182 -11.80 -13.76 19.43
N LYS A 183 -10.58 -13.94 18.90
CA LYS A 183 -9.42 -13.15 19.33
C LYS A 183 -9.62 -11.65 19.08
N PHE A 184 -10.20 -11.30 17.93
CA PHE A 184 -10.59 -9.92 17.63
C PHE A 184 -11.52 -9.33 18.68
N VAL A 185 -12.53 -10.08 19.15
CA VAL A 185 -13.48 -9.60 20.16
C VAL A 185 -12.78 -9.34 21.49
N GLU A 186 -11.90 -10.25 21.94
CA GLU A 186 -11.12 -10.05 23.16
C GLU A 186 -10.29 -8.75 23.11
N GLU A 187 -9.55 -8.54 22.01
CA GLU A 187 -8.69 -7.37 21.83
C GLU A 187 -9.51 -6.08 21.65
N TYR A 188 -10.64 -6.17 20.95
CA TYR A 188 -11.58 -5.08 20.79
C TYR A 188 -12.11 -4.58 22.15
N GLU A 189 -12.54 -5.48 23.03
CA GLU A 189 -13.05 -5.11 24.35
C GLU A 189 -11.97 -4.44 25.22
N GLN A 190 -10.74 -4.97 25.17
CA GLN A 190 -9.59 -4.39 25.86
C GLN A 190 -9.25 -3.00 25.31
N ALA A 191 -9.24 -2.83 23.99
CA ALA A 191 -9.00 -1.55 23.34
C ALA A 191 -10.08 -0.52 23.70
N VAL A 192 -11.35 -0.92 23.73
CA VAL A 192 -12.47 -0.05 24.16
C VAL A 192 -12.30 0.37 25.63
N ALA A 193 -11.94 -0.54 26.53
CA ALA A 193 -11.69 -0.21 27.93
C ALA A 193 -10.51 0.76 28.10
N PHE A 194 -9.45 0.55 27.34
CA PHE A 194 -8.29 1.45 27.30
C PHE A 194 -8.68 2.85 26.80
N LEU A 195 -9.41 2.95 25.69
CA LEU A 195 -9.88 4.22 25.14
C LEU A 195 -10.85 4.95 26.08
N LYS A 196 -11.71 4.23 26.82
CA LYS A 196 -12.54 4.81 27.88
C LYS A 196 -11.69 5.46 28.98
N THR A 197 -10.60 4.82 29.38
CA THR A 197 -9.65 5.38 30.35
C THR A 197 -8.95 6.62 29.79
N PHE A 198 -8.61 6.62 28.51
CA PHE A 198 -7.98 7.76 27.84
C PHE A 198 -8.88 9.00 27.77
N ILE A 199 -10.21 8.84 27.68
CA ILE A 199 -11.16 9.96 27.62
C ILE A 199 -11.65 10.44 28.99
N GLN A 200 -11.54 9.62 30.05
CA GLN A 200 -11.91 10.00 31.43
C GLN A 200 -11.26 11.30 31.97
N PRO A 201 -9.98 11.64 31.67
CA PRO A 201 -9.35 12.86 32.17
C PRO A 201 -10.06 14.16 31.74
N VAL A 202 -10.91 14.13 30.71
CA VAL A 202 -11.69 15.30 30.27
C VAL A 202 -12.73 15.70 31.33
N GLU A 203 -13.18 14.76 32.15
CA GLU A 203 -14.18 15.02 33.21
C GLU A 203 -13.52 15.49 34.52
N ASN A 204 -12.24 15.14 34.76
CA ASN A 204 -11.58 15.31 36.07
C ASN A 204 -10.28 16.16 36.07
N ASN A 205 -9.77 16.61 34.90
CA ASN A 205 -8.45 17.25 34.76
C ASN A 205 -8.51 18.54 33.92
N ASP A 206 -8.84 19.68 34.55
CA ASP A 206 -8.98 21.03 33.96
C ASP A 206 -9.93 21.15 32.74
N GLY A 207 -10.70 20.10 32.41
CA GLY A 207 -11.55 20.07 31.21
C GLY A 207 -10.79 20.01 29.87
N LYS A 208 -9.47 19.75 29.88
CA LYS A 208 -8.66 19.72 28.65
C LYS A 208 -8.72 18.35 28.00
N LYS A 209 -9.14 18.30 26.73
CA LYS A 209 -9.07 17.08 25.91
C LYS A 209 -7.61 16.57 25.80
N PRO A 210 -7.37 15.24 25.82
CA PRO A 210 -6.04 14.66 25.73
C PRO A 210 -5.37 14.88 24.36
N ILE A 211 -4.07 14.60 24.30
CA ILE A 211 -3.28 14.58 23.06
C ILE A 211 -3.19 13.13 22.60
N PHE A 212 -3.41 12.91 21.30
CA PHE A 212 -3.26 11.62 20.65
C PHE A 212 -2.17 11.72 19.57
N VAL A 213 -1.22 10.79 19.60
CA VAL A 213 -0.14 10.67 18.63
C VAL A 213 -0.08 9.23 18.18
N THR A 214 -0.01 9.02 16.88
CA THR A 214 0.02 7.68 16.30
C THR A 214 1.01 7.61 15.15
N ASP A 215 1.61 6.43 14.99
CA ASP A 215 2.21 6.02 13.73
C ASP A 215 1.11 5.65 12.71
N TRP A 216 1.47 5.51 11.45
CA TRP A 216 0.54 5.20 10.37
C TRP A 216 0.58 3.73 9.94
N ASP A 217 1.66 3.32 9.27
CA ASP A 217 1.78 2.01 8.62
C ASP A 217 2.00 0.89 9.66
N GLY A 218 1.10 -0.10 9.70
CA GLY A 218 1.10 -1.15 10.72
C GLY A 218 0.42 -0.76 12.04
N THR A 219 -0.07 0.50 12.16
CA THR A 219 -0.74 1.01 13.37
C THR A 219 -2.19 1.43 13.08
N MET A 220 -2.40 2.51 12.31
CA MET A 220 -3.75 2.97 11.90
C MET A 220 -4.22 2.35 10.58
N LYS A 221 -3.31 1.64 9.92
CA LYS A 221 -3.44 1.11 8.58
C LYS A 221 -2.73 -0.25 8.55
N ASP A 222 -3.44 -1.30 8.11
CA ASP A 222 -2.77 -2.52 7.61
C ASP A 222 -1.74 -2.07 6.56
N TYR A 223 -0.58 -2.70 6.41
CA TYR A 223 0.55 -2.18 5.61
C TYR A 223 0.20 -1.52 4.24
N CYS A 224 -0.94 -1.83 3.58
CA CYS A 224 -1.51 -1.02 2.49
C CYS A 224 -3.01 -0.59 2.58
N SER A 225 -3.76 -0.67 3.70
CA SER A 225 -5.23 -0.27 3.79
C SER A 225 -5.65 0.82 4.80
N GLN A 226 -6.52 1.77 4.44
CA GLN A 226 -6.80 2.99 5.25
C GLN A 226 -8.13 2.91 6.00
N TYR A 227 -8.17 3.45 7.23
CA TYR A 227 -9.39 3.65 7.99
C TYR A 227 -9.52 5.09 8.49
N ALA A 228 -10.67 5.70 8.25
CA ALA A 228 -11.01 6.98 8.85
C ALA A 228 -11.58 6.74 10.26
N THR A 229 -10.85 7.16 11.30
CA THR A 229 -11.35 7.15 12.69
C THR A 229 -11.70 8.58 13.11
N ASN A 230 -12.89 8.76 13.70
CA ASN A 230 -13.38 10.07 14.15
C ASN A 230 -12.73 10.49 15.49
N LEU A 231 -11.40 10.67 15.47
CA LEU A 231 -10.57 11.02 16.64
C LEU A 231 -10.78 12.47 17.12
N GLN A 232 -11.42 13.30 16.30
CA GLN A 232 -11.69 14.73 16.57
C GLN A 232 -12.50 14.96 17.85
N ARG A 233 -13.47 14.08 18.13
CA ARG A 233 -14.40 14.32 19.24
C ARG A 233 -13.73 14.18 20.60
N PHE A 234 -12.60 13.48 20.67
CA PHE A 234 -12.00 13.04 21.92
C PHE A 234 -10.63 13.63 22.20
N THR A 235 -10.02 14.33 21.25
CA THR A 235 -8.64 14.81 21.37
C THR A 235 -8.56 16.32 21.12
N ARG A 236 -7.63 16.99 21.80
CA ARG A 236 -7.28 18.39 21.51
C ARG A 236 -6.32 18.47 20.33
N VAL A 237 -5.43 17.49 20.26
CA VAL A 237 -4.39 17.35 19.25
C VAL A 237 -4.40 15.91 18.81
N SER A 238 -4.52 15.68 17.50
CA SER A 238 -4.30 14.39 16.86
C SER A 238 -3.17 14.56 15.85
N ALA A 239 -2.07 13.84 16.04
CA ALA A 239 -0.90 13.89 15.17
C ALA A 239 -0.57 12.51 14.61
N VAL A 240 -0.34 12.44 13.30
CA VAL A 240 0.13 11.25 12.60
C VAL A 240 1.59 11.44 12.22
N LEU A 241 2.43 10.51 12.63
CA LEU A 241 3.81 10.40 12.17
C LEU A 241 3.93 9.25 11.17
N THR A 242 4.61 9.50 10.04
CA THR A 242 5.02 8.44 9.12
C THR A 242 6.45 8.65 8.66
N ALA A 243 7.10 7.55 8.29
CA ALA A 243 8.41 7.54 7.70
C ALA A 243 8.43 8.04 6.24
N GLY A 244 7.30 7.92 5.51
CA GLY A 244 7.17 8.36 4.11
C GLY A 244 7.02 9.88 3.99
N PRO A 245 7.05 10.44 2.77
CA PRO A 245 6.88 11.88 2.55
C PRO A 245 5.43 12.33 2.70
N LEU A 246 5.20 13.64 2.73
CA LEU A 246 3.84 14.20 2.71
C LEU A 246 3.12 14.01 1.36
N ARG A 247 3.84 14.21 0.24
CA ARG A 247 3.29 14.12 -1.12
C ARG A 247 4.29 13.52 -2.12
N GLY A 248 3.76 13.06 -3.25
CA GLY A 248 4.50 12.81 -4.49
C GLY A 248 5.17 11.43 -4.65
N PRO A 249 4.55 10.28 -4.33
CA PRO A 249 3.33 10.04 -3.54
C PRO A 249 3.66 10.03 -2.03
N GLY A 250 2.77 10.56 -1.21
CA GLY A 250 2.96 10.58 0.24
C GLY A 250 1.66 10.42 1.03
N ILE A 251 1.73 10.53 2.36
CA ILE A 251 0.58 10.27 3.25
C ILE A 251 -0.66 11.10 2.90
N LEU A 252 -0.50 12.32 2.40
CA LEU A 252 -1.62 13.18 2.00
C LEU A 252 -2.30 12.73 0.70
N ASP A 253 -1.56 12.08 -0.19
CA ASP A 253 -2.11 11.54 -1.43
C ASP A 253 -2.78 10.20 -1.17
N LEU A 254 -2.25 9.47 -0.19
CA LEU A 254 -2.76 8.19 0.25
C LEU A 254 -4.03 8.39 1.07
N THR A 255 -4.06 9.19 2.15
CA THR A 255 -5.19 9.24 3.08
C THR A 255 -6.57 9.56 2.46
N ALA A 256 -7.62 8.99 3.05
CA ALA A 256 -9.02 9.32 2.80
C ALA A 256 -9.56 10.40 3.77
N MET A 257 -8.77 10.75 4.79
CA MET A 257 -9.17 11.72 5.83
C MET A 257 -9.05 13.17 5.33
N PRO A 258 -9.82 14.12 5.91
CA PRO A 258 -9.64 15.53 5.62
C PRO A 258 -8.22 16.00 5.99
N ILE A 259 -7.50 16.56 5.01
CA ILE A 259 -6.11 17.00 5.14
C ILE A 259 -5.99 18.22 6.09
N ASP A 260 -6.86 19.21 5.93
CA ASP A 260 -6.92 20.40 6.79
C ASP A 260 -7.95 20.23 7.92
N GLY A 261 -8.15 18.99 8.33
CA GLY A 261 -9.07 18.62 9.39
C GLY A 261 -8.43 18.66 10.78
N PRO A 262 -8.98 17.89 11.72
CA PRO A 262 -8.53 17.84 13.11
C PRO A 262 -7.27 16.99 13.33
N VAL A 263 -6.85 16.23 12.31
CA VAL A 263 -5.66 15.39 12.35
C VAL A 263 -4.55 16.08 11.57
N MET A 264 -3.41 16.29 12.23
CA MET A 264 -2.21 16.84 11.63
C MET A 264 -1.36 15.70 11.07
N PHE A 265 -1.05 15.77 9.78
CA PHE A 265 -0.21 14.80 9.11
C PHE A 265 1.23 15.30 9.04
N SER A 266 2.17 14.42 9.36
CA SER A 266 3.59 14.62 9.12
C SER A 266 4.15 13.56 8.20
N GLY A 267 5.27 13.90 7.56
CA GLY A 267 6.11 12.98 6.83
C GLY A 267 7.55 13.04 7.32
N SER A 268 8.39 12.18 6.76
CA SER A 268 9.82 12.15 7.05
C SER A 268 10.12 12.15 8.55
N TRP A 269 9.39 11.31 9.32
CA TRP A 269 9.57 11.15 10.76
C TRP A 269 9.30 12.43 11.57
N GLY A 270 8.37 13.27 11.10
CA GLY A 270 8.06 14.55 11.74
C GLY A 270 8.96 15.71 11.28
N ARG A 271 9.83 15.52 10.29
CA ARG A 271 10.61 16.62 9.69
C ARG A 271 9.81 17.49 8.74
N GLU A 272 8.65 17.03 8.29
CA GLU A 272 7.74 17.86 7.52
C GLU A 272 6.31 17.68 8.02
N TRP A 273 5.55 18.76 8.06
CA TRP A 273 4.17 18.80 8.53
C TRP A 273 3.28 19.52 7.53
N TRP A 274 2.03 19.07 7.43
CA TRP A 274 0.98 19.83 6.78
C TRP A 274 0.13 20.53 7.85
N LEU A 275 0.23 21.85 7.92
CA LEU A 275 -0.45 22.67 8.91
C LEU A 275 -1.14 23.84 8.20
N SER A 276 -2.46 23.95 8.40
CA SER A 276 -3.27 25.08 7.91
C SER A 276 -3.06 25.38 6.42
N GLY A 277 -3.13 24.37 5.56
CA GLY A 277 -2.98 24.50 4.12
C GLY A 277 -1.53 24.71 3.64
N LYS A 278 -0.53 24.58 4.52
CA LYS A 278 0.89 24.80 4.18
C LYS A 278 1.77 23.66 4.64
N ARG A 279 2.79 23.37 3.83
CA ARG A 279 3.89 22.48 4.19
C ARG A 279 4.92 23.24 5.00
N VAL A 280 5.24 22.75 6.19
CA VAL A 280 6.32 23.24 7.07
C VAL A 280 7.41 22.18 7.10
N VAL A 281 8.67 22.58 6.94
CA VAL A 281 9.83 21.67 6.91
C VAL A 281 10.83 22.08 7.99
N HIS A 282 11.33 21.10 8.73
CA HIS A 282 12.38 21.22 9.71
C HIS A 282 13.67 20.61 9.14
N GLU A 283 14.56 21.49 8.68
CA GLU A 283 15.80 21.13 7.96
C GLU A 283 16.98 20.91 8.91
N ASP A 284 16.71 20.72 10.21
CA ASP A 284 17.74 20.56 11.24
C ASP A 284 18.76 19.47 10.86
N GLY A 285 20.01 19.90 10.65
CA GLY A 285 21.13 19.04 10.29
C GLY A 285 21.33 18.78 8.79
N ILE A 286 20.63 19.50 7.90
CA ILE A 286 20.77 19.40 6.45
C ILE A 286 21.28 20.74 5.92
N SER A 287 22.33 20.74 5.10
CA SER A 287 22.78 21.96 4.41
C SER A 287 21.84 22.30 3.25
N ASP A 288 21.71 23.59 2.92
CA ASP A 288 20.95 24.06 1.75
C ASP A 288 21.41 23.36 0.45
N GLU A 289 22.73 23.15 0.32
CA GLU A 289 23.33 22.42 -0.80
C GLU A 289 22.86 20.95 -0.85
N GLY A 290 22.78 20.28 0.30
CA GLY A 290 22.29 18.90 0.41
C GLY A 290 20.81 18.77 0.12
N PHE A 291 20.02 19.70 0.63
CA PHE A 291 18.59 19.74 0.34
C PHE A 291 18.31 19.98 -1.15
N SER A 292 19.05 20.90 -1.78
CA SER A 292 18.99 21.17 -3.23
C SER A 292 19.48 19.99 -4.07
N ALA A 293 20.55 19.30 -3.64
CA ALA A 293 21.02 18.09 -4.31
C ALA A 293 19.97 16.97 -4.27
N LEU A 294 19.34 16.72 -3.12
CA LEU A 294 18.26 15.74 -3.00
C LEU A 294 17.06 16.10 -3.88
N GLN A 295 16.76 17.39 -4.07
CA GLN A 295 15.74 17.82 -5.00
C GLN A 295 16.07 17.43 -6.45
N ARG A 296 17.25 17.83 -6.92
CA ARG A 296 17.71 17.54 -8.29
C ARG A 296 17.78 16.04 -8.55
N LEU A 297 18.27 15.26 -7.58
CA LEU A 297 18.27 13.80 -7.69
C LEU A 297 16.84 13.24 -7.76
N GLY A 298 15.91 13.78 -6.97
CA GLY A 298 14.50 13.40 -7.04
C GLY A 298 13.86 13.67 -8.42
N GLU A 299 14.26 14.74 -9.09
CA GLU A 299 13.81 15.07 -10.46
C GLU A 299 14.41 14.09 -11.49
N GLU A 300 15.73 13.85 -11.44
CA GLU A 300 16.40 12.84 -12.27
C GLU A 300 15.78 11.44 -12.12
N MET A 301 15.35 11.09 -10.90
CA MET A 301 14.68 9.82 -10.63
C MET A 301 13.27 9.76 -11.22
N LYS A 302 12.52 10.87 -11.26
CA LYS A 302 11.21 10.90 -11.93
C LYS A 302 11.38 10.63 -13.42
N ASP A 303 12.35 11.27 -14.05
CA ASP A 303 12.64 11.07 -15.47
C ASP A 303 13.06 9.63 -15.74
N LEU A 304 13.92 9.07 -14.89
CA LEU A 304 14.36 7.68 -14.99
C LEU A 304 13.18 6.70 -14.94
N LEU A 305 12.19 6.94 -14.09
CA LEU A 305 11.01 6.07 -13.95
C LEU A 305 9.96 6.29 -15.05
N HIS A 306 9.94 7.46 -15.70
CA HIS A 306 8.93 7.80 -16.70
C HIS A 306 9.24 7.21 -18.09
N SER A 307 10.52 7.03 -18.43
CA SER A 307 10.95 6.78 -19.82
C SER A 307 11.78 5.50 -20.03
N SER A 308 11.69 4.50 -19.15
CA SER A 308 12.60 3.34 -19.21
C SER A 308 11.99 2.03 -18.71
N ASP A 309 12.77 0.95 -18.86
CA ASP A 309 12.59 -0.37 -18.23
C ASP A 309 12.46 -0.32 -16.70
N TYR A 310 12.69 0.85 -16.07
CA TYR A 310 12.70 1.04 -14.63
C TYR A 310 11.37 1.51 -14.05
N ALA A 311 10.35 1.80 -14.86
CA ALA A 311 9.00 2.12 -14.37
C ALA A 311 8.46 1.15 -13.29
N PRO A 312 8.70 -0.18 -13.36
CA PRO A 312 8.33 -1.12 -12.30
C PRO A 312 8.84 -0.74 -10.90
N PHE A 313 10.03 -0.14 -10.79
CA PHE A 313 10.64 0.18 -9.49
C PHE A 313 9.87 1.26 -8.72
N ALA A 314 9.00 2.03 -9.38
CA ALA A 314 8.06 2.92 -8.69
C ALA A 314 7.06 2.15 -7.81
N LEU A 315 6.81 0.87 -8.11
CA LEU A 315 5.86 0.01 -7.42
C LEU A 315 6.52 -1.13 -6.63
N VAL A 316 7.86 -1.19 -6.61
CA VAL A 316 8.61 -2.21 -5.88
C VAL A 316 8.88 -1.72 -4.46
N GLY A 317 8.35 -2.43 -3.46
CA GLY A 317 8.54 -2.09 -2.05
C GLY A 317 8.02 -0.69 -1.74
N SER A 318 8.87 0.18 -1.18
CA SER A 318 8.52 1.58 -0.91
C SER A 318 8.42 2.45 -2.17
N GLY A 319 8.81 1.93 -3.33
CA GLY A 319 9.04 2.74 -4.53
C GLY A 319 10.18 3.74 -4.33
N VAL A 320 10.07 4.90 -4.98
CA VAL A 320 11.00 6.03 -4.81
C VAL A 320 10.35 7.08 -3.92
N GLN A 321 10.92 7.28 -2.72
CA GLN A 321 10.40 8.21 -1.72
C GLN A 321 11.42 9.30 -1.41
N ARG A 322 11.09 10.53 -1.76
CA ARG A 322 11.88 11.71 -1.40
C ARG A 322 11.47 12.20 -0.01
N LYS A 323 12.26 11.86 1.00
CA LYS A 323 12.13 12.38 2.36
C LYS A 323 12.88 13.71 2.47
N VAL A 324 12.71 14.39 3.60
CA VAL A 324 13.39 15.67 3.86
C VAL A 324 14.91 15.52 3.82
N ASP A 325 15.45 14.45 4.41
CA ASP A 325 16.89 14.24 4.60
C ASP A 325 17.52 13.19 3.67
N ARG A 326 16.71 12.44 2.91
CA ARG A 326 17.20 11.33 2.08
C ARG A 326 16.24 10.94 0.96
N LEU A 327 16.76 10.17 0.01
CA LEU A 327 15.96 9.44 -0.97
C LEU A 327 15.97 7.95 -0.63
N THR A 328 14.80 7.32 -0.52
CA THR A 328 14.66 5.87 -0.29
C THR A 328 14.15 5.20 -1.56
N LEU A 329 14.78 4.09 -1.95
CA LEU A 329 14.53 3.42 -3.23
C LEU A 329 14.28 1.93 -2.98
N GLY A 330 13.14 1.42 -3.42
CA GLY A 330 12.88 -0.01 -3.49
C GLY A 330 13.55 -0.62 -4.71
N VAL A 331 14.46 -1.58 -4.50
CA VAL A 331 15.23 -2.23 -5.59
C VAL A 331 14.91 -3.72 -5.77
N GLN A 332 14.11 -4.30 -4.88
CA GLN A 332 13.71 -5.70 -4.92
C GLN A 332 12.45 -5.93 -4.09
N THR A 333 11.65 -6.94 -4.45
CA THR A 333 10.53 -7.42 -3.62
C THR A 333 10.95 -8.62 -2.78
N VAL A 334 10.24 -8.88 -1.67
CA VAL A 334 10.49 -10.05 -0.80
C VAL A 334 10.45 -11.37 -1.60
N CYS A 335 9.55 -11.46 -2.59
CA CYS A 335 9.37 -12.63 -3.45
C CYS A 335 10.30 -12.67 -4.67
N ARG A 336 11.28 -11.74 -4.78
CA ARG A 336 12.23 -11.65 -5.91
C ARG A 336 11.56 -11.53 -7.29
N HIS A 337 10.50 -10.74 -7.38
CA HIS A 337 9.75 -10.53 -8.63
C HIS A 337 10.53 -9.73 -9.67
N VAL A 338 11.57 -8.99 -9.25
CA VAL A 338 12.46 -8.26 -10.15
C VAL A 338 13.71 -9.10 -10.41
N THR A 339 14.10 -9.26 -11.67
CA THR A 339 15.33 -10.00 -12.01
C THR A 339 16.56 -9.30 -11.41
N GLN A 340 17.53 -10.09 -10.94
CA GLN A 340 18.74 -9.56 -10.32
C GLN A 340 19.52 -8.62 -11.27
N GLU A 341 19.52 -8.95 -12.56
CA GLU A 341 20.12 -8.13 -13.60
C GLU A 341 19.43 -6.77 -13.74
N LEU A 342 18.10 -6.73 -13.79
CA LEU A 342 17.34 -5.49 -13.88
C LEU A 342 17.54 -4.62 -12.63
N SER A 343 17.54 -5.23 -11.43
CA SER A 343 17.84 -4.53 -10.18
C SER A 343 19.26 -3.93 -10.17
N SER A 344 20.25 -4.68 -10.65
CA SER A 344 21.65 -4.21 -10.72
C SER A 344 21.81 -3.06 -11.72
N ARG A 345 21.17 -3.15 -12.90
CA ARG A 345 21.15 -2.06 -13.88
C ARG A 345 20.49 -0.80 -13.33
N TYR A 346 19.38 -0.94 -12.61
CA TYR A 346 18.70 0.17 -11.95
C TYR A 346 19.60 0.85 -10.89
N GLN A 347 20.23 0.07 -10.00
CA GLN A 347 21.14 0.62 -8.99
C GLN A 347 22.34 1.36 -9.62
N ASN A 348 22.88 0.85 -10.72
CA ASN A 348 23.95 1.53 -11.46
C ASN A 348 23.47 2.83 -12.10
N ALA A 349 22.25 2.83 -12.68
CA ALA A 349 21.63 4.05 -13.21
C ALA A 349 21.43 5.10 -12.10
N VAL A 350 21.01 4.70 -10.90
CA VAL A 350 20.88 5.60 -9.75
C VAL A 350 22.23 6.23 -9.37
N LYS A 351 23.29 5.42 -9.24
CA LYS A 351 24.64 5.91 -8.93
C LYS A 351 25.15 6.90 -9.97
N GLU A 352 24.84 6.64 -11.24
CA GLU A 352 25.17 7.51 -12.35
C GLU A 352 24.46 8.88 -12.23
N ARG A 353 23.18 8.90 -11.84
CA ARG A 353 22.45 10.16 -11.56
C ARG A 353 22.93 10.88 -10.31
N MET A 354 23.32 10.16 -9.27
CA MET A 354 23.97 10.76 -8.10
C MET A 354 25.23 11.52 -8.51
N HIS A 355 26.09 10.92 -9.34
CA HIS A 355 27.30 11.56 -9.84
C HIS A 355 27.01 12.78 -10.74
N ARG A 356 25.90 12.81 -11.50
CA ARG A 356 25.52 14.00 -12.26
C ARG A 356 25.15 15.18 -11.36
N VAL A 357 24.48 14.89 -10.24
CA VAL A 357 23.99 15.91 -9.30
C VAL A 357 25.10 16.43 -8.39
N ASP A 358 26.05 15.56 -8.01
CA ASP A 358 27.20 15.83 -7.16
C ASP A 358 28.45 15.09 -7.65
N PRO A 359 29.12 15.61 -8.70
CA PRO A 359 30.27 14.96 -9.33
C PRO A 359 31.45 14.74 -8.39
N ASP A 360 31.61 15.64 -7.41
CA ASP A 360 32.74 15.63 -6.49
C ASP A 360 32.44 14.86 -5.19
N SER A 361 31.24 14.28 -5.06
CA SER A 361 30.78 13.57 -3.85
C SER A 361 30.94 14.40 -2.56
N ARG A 362 30.73 15.72 -2.66
CA ARG A 362 30.93 16.65 -1.53
C ARG A 362 29.74 16.68 -0.57
N VAL A 363 28.56 16.35 -1.09
CA VAL A 363 27.28 16.58 -0.41
C VAL A 363 26.51 15.27 -0.26
N SER A 364 26.70 14.34 -1.19
CA SER A 364 26.03 13.05 -1.21
C SER A 364 26.63 12.10 -0.17
N GLY A 365 25.81 11.67 0.79
CA GLY A 365 26.16 10.56 1.67
C GLY A 365 26.29 9.23 0.90
N PRO A 366 26.88 8.20 1.53
CA PRO A 366 27.05 6.88 0.92
C PRO A 366 25.73 6.25 0.46
N PHE A 367 25.75 5.63 -0.72
CA PHE A 367 24.64 4.83 -1.25
C PHE A 367 24.64 3.46 -0.60
N TYR A 368 23.71 3.24 0.34
CA TYR A 368 23.52 1.93 0.97
C TYR A 368 22.38 1.18 0.30
N CYS A 369 22.67 -0.05 -0.12
CA CYS A 369 21.67 -1.01 -0.55
C CYS A 369 21.56 -2.08 0.55
N PHE A 370 20.35 -2.31 1.05
CA PHE A 370 20.05 -3.33 2.06
C PHE A 370 19.38 -4.54 1.44
#